data_AF-A0A821SYF2-F1
#
_entry.id   AF-A0A821SYF2-F1
#
_cell.length_a   1.000
_cell.length_b   1.000
_cell.length_c   1.000
_cell.angle_alpha   90.00
_cell.angle_beta   90.00
_cell.angle_gamma   90.00
#
_symmetry.space_group_name_H-M   'P 1'
#
loop_
_entity.id
_entity.type
_entity.pdbx_description
1 polymer ?
#
loop_
_entity_poly.entity_id
_entity_poly.type
_entity_poly.pdbx_seq_one_letter_code
_entity_poly.pdbx_strand_id
1 'polypeptide(L)'
;MSSSDTYTIAAWNNTSAAVNRYFSIFIFLFGTIGNILNILVLSQRPLRTNSCSLFFLISSIANLIAIVSGLTTRMLSGWTLDLTNTISLLCKLRAFALFVSRNIASWLIMLAAIDRWLISSRNVRRRELSTLKNAYRGIMITIIFSIILYSPVFYCHEANLINAPLKCYSQTIPCRLLNDLSYACLTILFPMIFMLIFGLMTIHNINKVKNRIYGTSIIELKPMGNTSILEQPTQSSKKKLDSRLFFMLFIQIILLSLCTLPQAIQKLYSTLLSNDGKTQLRIAIENFIFNLFLLMTYFAHGMPFYIYTLSGGTVFRNALKHYIEKIYHRFF
;
A
#
# COMPACT_ATOMS: atom_id res chain seq x y z
N MET A 1 20.17 38.93 1.13
CA MET A 1 18.84 38.38 1.45
C MET A 1 18.02 39.50 2.05
N SER A 2 16.81 39.76 1.55
CA SER A 2 15.93 40.76 2.17
C SER A 2 15.37 40.22 3.49
N SER A 3 14.96 41.12 4.40
CA SER A 3 14.27 40.72 5.64
C SER A 3 13.00 39.92 5.34
N SER A 4 12.27 40.29 4.29
CA SER A 4 11.09 39.58 3.77
C SER A 4 11.38 38.12 3.37
N ASP A 5 12.51 37.87 2.69
CA ASP A 5 12.92 36.52 2.32
C ASP A 5 13.20 35.64 3.55
N THR A 6 13.73 36.25 4.62
CA THR A 6 14.05 35.52 5.86
C THR A 6 12.78 35.11 6.61
N TYR A 7 11.78 36.00 6.69
CA TYR A 7 10.48 35.70 7.29
C TYR A 7 9.72 34.62 6.50
N THR A 8 9.73 34.71 5.17
CA THR A 8 9.05 33.72 4.31
C THR A 8 9.71 32.34 4.40
N ILE A 9 11.04 32.25 4.45
CA ILE A 9 11.76 30.99 4.69
C ILE A 9 11.38 30.39 6.05
N ALA A 10 11.36 31.20 7.11
CA ALA A 10 10.97 30.74 8.44
C ALA A 10 9.53 30.22 8.47
N ALA A 11 8.60 30.90 7.78
CA ALA A 11 7.21 30.48 7.65
C ALA A 11 7.08 29.12 6.95
N TRP A 12 7.81 28.88 5.86
CA TRP A 12 7.82 27.58 5.17
C TRP A 12 8.36 26.45 6.05
N ASN A 13 9.47 26.70 6.75
CA ASN A 13 10.06 25.70 7.65
C ASN A 13 9.14 25.36 8.83
N ASN A 14 8.52 26.38 9.44
CA ASN A 14 7.55 26.18 10.53
C ASN A 14 6.30 25.43 10.05
N THR A 15 5.79 25.78 8.88
CA THR A 15 4.64 25.09 8.28
C THR A 15 4.98 23.64 7.97
N SER A 16 6.15 23.37 7.40
CA SER A 16 6.65 22.01 7.15
C SER A 16 6.76 21.21 8.45
N ALA A 17 7.28 21.80 9.53
CA ALA A 17 7.38 21.15 10.83
C ALA A 17 5.99 20.85 11.42
N ALA A 18 5.04 21.79 11.36
CA ALA A 18 3.68 21.60 11.83
C ALA A 18 2.94 20.51 11.07
N VAL A 19 3.02 20.51 9.73
CA VAL A 19 2.42 19.47 8.88
C VAL A 19 3.05 18.11 9.19
N ASN A 20 4.38 18.02 9.25
CA ASN A 20 5.07 16.78 9.61
C ASN A 20 4.68 16.28 11.00
N ARG A 21 4.43 17.14 11.97
CA ARG A 21 3.95 16.72 13.28
C ARG A 21 2.50 16.24 13.22
N TYR A 22 1.57 17.14 12.96
CA TYR A 22 0.15 16.89 13.21
C TYR A 22 -0.42 15.89 12.20
N PHE A 23 -0.02 15.99 10.94
CA PHE A 23 -0.50 15.07 9.92
C PHE A 23 0.13 13.67 10.08
N SER A 24 1.39 13.57 10.51
CA SER A 24 1.98 12.26 10.85
C SER A 24 1.26 11.60 12.02
N ILE A 25 0.88 12.34 13.06
CA ILE A 25 0.13 11.79 14.21
C ILE A 25 -1.22 11.24 13.73
N PHE A 26 -1.94 12.01 12.92
CA PHE A 26 -3.19 11.57 12.31
C PHE A 26 -2.98 10.28 11.49
N ILE A 27 -2.03 10.26 10.55
CA ILE A 27 -1.77 9.09 9.71
C ILE A 27 -1.33 7.88 10.56
N PHE A 28 -0.52 8.10 11.59
CA PHE A 28 -0.06 7.03 12.46
C PHE A 28 -1.24 6.40 13.22
N LEU A 29 -2.10 7.20 13.85
CA LEU A 29 -3.26 6.69 14.59
C LEU A 29 -4.21 5.93 13.66
N PHE A 30 -4.71 6.59 12.61
CA PHE A 30 -5.67 5.97 11.70
C PHE A 30 -5.06 4.82 10.90
N GLY A 31 -3.81 4.94 10.48
CA GLY A 31 -3.12 3.92 9.71
C GLY A 31 -2.75 2.69 10.52
N THR A 32 -2.32 2.84 11.79
CA THR A 32 -2.05 1.70 12.67
C THR A 32 -3.34 0.97 13.04
N ILE A 33 -4.37 1.71 13.48
CA ILE A 33 -5.70 1.14 13.80
C ILE A 33 -6.25 0.38 12.59
N GLY A 34 -6.24 1.01 11.42
CA GLY A 34 -6.72 0.38 10.18
C GLY A 34 -5.98 -0.92 9.87
N ASN A 35 -4.65 -0.90 9.83
CA ASN A 35 -3.88 -2.11 9.52
C ASN A 35 -4.05 -3.21 10.58
N ILE A 36 -4.14 -2.87 11.88
CA ILE A 36 -4.41 -3.85 12.95
C ILE A 36 -5.79 -4.49 12.76
N LEU A 37 -6.83 -3.69 12.52
CA LEU A 37 -8.17 -4.23 12.28
C LEU A 37 -8.21 -5.12 11.02
N ASN A 38 -7.50 -4.73 9.96
CA ASN A 38 -7.33 -5.55 8.77
C ASN A 38 -6.69 -6.90 9.10
N ILE A 39 -5.62 -6.90 9.89
CA ILE A 39 -4.93 -8.13 10.33
C ILE A 39 -5.88 -9.01 11.12
N LEU A 40 -6.63 -8.46 12.08
CA LEU A 40 -7.57 -9.21 12.91
C LEU A 40 -8.69 -9.85 12.08
N VAL A 41 -9.30 -9.09 11.16
CA VAL A 41 -10.38 -9.59 10.30
C VAL A 41 -9.86 -10.64 9.33
N LEU A 42 -8.76 -10.38 8.61
CA LEU A 42 -8.22 -11.29 7.60
C LEU A 42 -7.57 -12.54 8.20
N SER A 43 -7.20 -12.51 9.48
CA SER A 43 -6.68 -13.69 10.20
C SER A 43 -7.76 -14.70 10.59
N GLN A 44 -9.04 -14.36 10.43
CA GLN A 44 -10.15 -15.27 10.72
C GLN A 44 -10.11 -16.50 9.80
N ARG A 45 -10.41 -17.68 10.37
CA ARG A 45 -10.41 -18.97 9.65
C ARG A 45 -11.08 -18.95 8.26
N PRO A 46 -12.30 -18.39 8.07
CA PRO A 46 -12.96 -18.41 6.76
C PRO A 46 -12.25 -17.55 5.69
N LEU A 47 -11.48 -16.55 6.09
CA LEU A 47 -10.80 -15.65 5.17
C LEU A 47 -9.36 -16.11 4.90
N ARG A 48 -8.66 -16.65 5.89
CA ARG A 48 -7.27 -17.13 5.74
C ARG A 48 -7.12 -18.33 4.78
N THR A 49 -8.21 -19.04 4.46
CA THR A 49 -8.22 -20.12 3.47
C THR A 49 -8.24 -19.62 2.02
N ASN A 50 -8.40 -18.32 1.78
CA ASN A 50 -8.40 -17.71 0.46
C ASN A 50 -7.03 -17.05 0.16
N SER A 51 -6.41 -17.43 -0.96
CA SER A 51 -5.10 -16.92 -1.41
C SER A 51 -5.03 -15.39 -1.46
N CYS A 52 -6.07 -14.72 -1.93
CA CYS A 52 -6.10 -13.25 -2.01
C CYS A 52 -6.19 -12.59 -0.64
N SER A 53 -7.00 -13.15 0.26
CA SER A 53 -7.09 -12.67 1.64
C SER A 53 -5.75 -12.82 2.38
N LEU A 54 -4.98 -13.89 2.08
CA LEU A 54 -3.63 -14.06 2.60
C LEU A 54 -2.68 -12.95 2.10
N PHE A 55 -2.71 -12.60 0.81
CA PHE A 55 -1.92 -11.48 0.29
C PHE A 55 -2.28 -10.15 0.97
N PHE A 56 -3.56 -9.86 1.17
CA PHE A 56 -4.00 -8.66 1.89
C PHE A 56 -3.58 -8.65 3.36
N LEU A 57 -3.60 -9.82 4.02
CA LEU A 57 -3.17 -9.97 5.41
C LEU A 57 -1.68 -9.62 5.55
N ILE A 58 -0.82 -10.26 4.75
CA ILE A 58 0.63 -10.01 4.82
C ILE A 58 0.97 -8.59 4.35
N SER A 59 0.25 -8.06 3.36
CA SER A 59 0.39 -6.65 2.95
C SER A 59 0.03 -5.69 4.07
N SER A 60 -1.00 -5.98 4.88
CA SER A 60 -1.37 -5.15 6.05
C SER A 60 -0.30 -5.18 7.15
N ILE A 61 0.36 -6.32 7.37
CA ILE A 61 1.52 -6.41 8.27
C ILE A 61 2.68 -5.55 7.73
N ALA A 62 2.98 -5.65 6.43
CA ALA A 62 4.03 -4.86 5.81
C ALA A 62 3.71 -3.34 5.86
N ASN A 63 2.48 -2.93 5.61
CA ASN A 63 2.04 -1.54 5.75
C ASN A 63 2.19 -1.03 7.19
N LEU A 64 1.88 -1.86 8.20
CA LEU A 64 2.09 -1.52 9.60
C LEU A 64 3.57 -1.28 9.91
N ILE A 65 4.46 -2.16 9.42
CA ILE A 65 5.92 -1.99 9.56
C ILE A 65 6.38 -0.69 8.87
N ALA A 66 5.87 -0.38 7.68
CA ALA A 66 6.20 0.85 6.95
C ALA A 66 5.77 2.11 7.71
N ILE A 67 4.57 2.11 8.31
CA ILE A 67 4.06 3.22 9.12
C ILE A 67 4.90 3.38 10.38
N VAL A 68 5.15 2.31 11.13
CA VAL A 68 5.89 2.35 12.39
C VAL A 68 7.35 2.77 12.16
N SER A 69 8.04 2.18 11.18
CA SER A 69 9.42 2.58 10.86
C SER A 69 9.52 4.01 10.32
N GLY A 70 8.54 4.44 9.52
CA GLY A 70 8.60 5.71 8.80
C GLY A 70 8.11 6.94 9.59
N LEU A 71 7.04 6.82 10.37
CA LEU A 71 6.37 7.94 11.02
C LEU A 71 6.77 8.17 12.48
N THR A 72 7.22 7.14 13.21
CA THR A 72 7.47 7.29 14.67
C THR A 72 8.43 8.43 15.00
N THR A 73 9.52 8.59 14.23
CA THR A 73 10.44 9.72 14.47
C THR A 73 9.93 11.06 13.93
N ARG A 74 9.04 11.04 12.92
CA ARG A 74 8.44 12.26 12.35
C ARG A 74 7.43 12.89 13.29
N MET A 75 6.66 12.07 14.01
CA MET A 75 5.73 12.54 15.05
C MET A 75 6.46 13.29 16.17
N LEU A 76 7.69 12.85 16.48
CA LEU A 76 8.55 13.45 17.50
C LEU A 76 9.37 14.64 16.98
N SER A 77 9.26 14.96 15.69
CA SER A 77 9.93 16.12 15.09
C SER A 77 9.54 17.39 15.84
N GLY A 78 10.54 18.15 16.30
CA GLY A 78 10.35 19.40 17.04
C GLY A 78 10.06 19.25 18.54
N TRP A 79 10.05 18.04 19.12
CA TRP A 79 10.04 17.85 20.59
C TRP A 79 11.32 17.21 21.10
N THR A 80 11.85 16.22 20.39
CA THR A 80 13.06 15.48 20.80
C THR A 80 14.05 15.38 19.65
N LEU A 81 15.33 15.19 20.00
CA LEU A 81 16.35 14.85 19.03
C LEU A 81 16.00 13.52 18.36
N ASP A 82 15.80 13.52 17.04
CA ASP A 82 15.63 12.29 16.28
C ASP A 82 17.00 11.60 16.13
N LEU A 83 17.20 10.51 16.89
CA LEU A 83 18.42 9.71 16.90
C LEU A 83 18.75 9.12 15.52
N THR A 84 17.78 8.96 14.62
CA THR A 84 18.05 8.48 13.26
C THR A 84 18.72 9.55 12.39
N ASN A 85 18.66 10.81 12.79
CA ASN A 85 19.41 11.87 12.13
C ASN A 85 20.88 11.90 12.56
N THR A 86 21.23 11.32 13.71
CA THR A 86 22.58 11.37 14.27
C THR A 86 23.31 10.03 14.23
N ILE A 87 22.61 8.91 14.40
CA ILE A 87 23.18 7.56 14.47
C ILE A 87 22.99 6.83 13.12
N SER A 88 24.11 6.59 12.43
CA SER A 88 24.15 5.94 11.11
C SER A 88 23.45 4.57 11.06
N LEU A 89 23.69 3.71 12.06
CA LEU A 89 23.06 2.38 12.13
C LEU A 89 21.54 2.47 12.23
N LEU A 90 21.01 3.39 13.06
CA LEU A 90 19.56 3.58 13.20
C LEU A 90 18.95 4.18 11.92
N CYS A 91 19.64 5.11 11.25
CA CYS A 91 19.25 5.63 9.95
C CYS A 91 19.10 4.49 8.92
N LYS A 92 20.13 3.64 8.80
CA LYS A 92 20.18 2.51 7.86
C LYS A 92 19.09 1.47 8.13
N LEU A 93 18.96 1.02 9.37
CA LEU A 93 17.93 0.03 9.77
C LEU A 93 16.52 0.55 9.51
N ARG A 94 16.26 1.81 9.85
CA ARG A 94 14.97 2.45 9.60
C ARG A 94 14.67 2.55 8.11
N ALA A 95 15.60 3.08 7.33
CA ALA A 95 15.44 3.22 5.88
C ALA A 95 15.21 1.85 5.23
N PHE A 96 15.98 0.84 5.62
CA PHE A 96 15.85 -0.52 5.13
C PHE A 96 14.47 -1.11 5.46
N ALA A 97 14.05 -1.05 6.73
CA ALA A 97 12.73 -1.54 7.15
C ALA A 97 11.60 -0.84 6.39
N LEU A 98 11.71 0.47 6.18
CA LEU A 98 10.73 1.26 5.44
C LEU A 98 10.65 0.84 3.97
N PHE A 99 11.76 0.81 3.24
CA PHE A 99 11.74 0.50 1.81
C PHE A 99 11.35 -0.95 1.53
N VAL A 100 11.88 -1.90 2.30
CA VAL A 100 11.52 -3.33 2.17
C VAL A 100 10.04 -3.54 2.43
N SER A 101 9.49 -2.98 3.51
CA SER A 101 8.07 -3.16 3.85
C SER A 101 7.14 -2.51 2.83
N ARG A 102 7.47 -1.31 2.31
CA ARG A 102 6.72 -0.66 1.22
C ARG A 102 6.69 -1.53 -0.04
N ASN A 103 7.85 -2.09 -0.42
CA ASN A 103 7.95 -2.93 -1.60
C ASN A 103 7.15 -4.23 -1.43
N ILE A 104 7.28 -4.90 -0.29
CA ILE A 104 6.48 -6.09 0.04
C ILE A 104 4.99 -5.75 -0.06
N ALA A 105 4.54 -4.67 0.59
CA ALA A 105 3.13 -4.30 0.57
C ALA A 105 2.60 -4.12 -0.86
N SER A 106 3.32 -3.37 -1.71
CA SER A 106 2.94 -3.10 -3.10
C SER A 106 2.88 -4.37 -3.96
N TRP A 107 3.94 -5.20 -3.91
CA TRP A 107 4.02 -6.44 -4.69
C TRP A 107 2.99 -7.48 -4.27
N LEU A 108 2.62 -7.55 -2.98
CA LEU A 108 1.57 -8.45 -2.52
C LEU A 108 0.18 -8.06 -3.04
N ILE A 109 -0.12 -6.76 -3.17
CA ILE A 109 -1.38 -6.31 -3.79
C ILE A 109 -1.38 -6.63 -5.29
N MET A 110 -0.24 -6.49 -5.96
CA MET A 110 -0.07 -6.94 -7.34
C MET A 110 -0.31 -8.46 -7.49
N LEU A 111 0.24 -9.28 -6.60
CA LEU A 111 -0.04 -10.72 -6.58
C LEU A 111 -1.51 -11.03 -6.28
N ALA A 112 -2.18 -10.23 -5.44
CA ALA A 112 -3.61 -10.34 -5.22
C ALA A 112 -4.42 -10.05 -6.50
N ALA A 113 -4.02 -9.05 -7.30
CA ALA A 113 -4.65 -8.77 -8.59
C ALA A 113 -4.46 -9.93 -9.59
N ILE A 114 -3.26 -10.54 -9.62
CA ILE A 114 -2.99 -11.74 -10.42
C ILE A 114 -3.88 -12.91 -9.97
N ASP A 115 -3.98 -13.16 -8.67
CA ASP A 115 -4.81 -14.22 -8.11
C ASP A 115 -6.30 -14.06 -8.50
N ARG A 116 -6.83 -12.82 -8.41
CA ARG A 116 -8.19 -12.52 -8.87
C ARG A 116 -8.36 -12.76 -10.36
N TRP A 117 -7.38 -12.39 -11.18
CA TRP A 117 -7.40 -12.68 -12.62
C TRP A 117 -7.40 -14.18 -12.89
N LEU A 118 -6.54 -14.96 -12.22
CA LEU A 118 -6.47 -16.42 -12.36
C LEU A 118 -7.82 -17.08 -12.07
N ILE A 119 -8.48 -16.70 -10.96
CA ILE A 119 -9.80 -17.22 -10.58
C ILE A 119 -10.88 -16.82 -11.59
N SER A 120 -10.85 -15.59 -12.09
CA SER A 120 -11.81 -15.10 -13.08
C SER A 120 -11.72 -15.81 -14.44
N SER A 121 -10.59 -16.48 -14.71
CA SER A 121 -10.34 -17.08 -16.01
C SER A 121 -11.26 -18.27 -16.30
N ARG A 122 -11.67 -18.42 -17.57
CA ARG A 122 -12.45 -19.58 -18.03
C ARG A 122 -11.62 -20.87 -18.04
N ASN A 123 -10.30 -20.77 -18.20
CA ASN A 123 -9.42 -21.93 -18.27
C ASN A 123 -9.23 -22.55 -16.88
N VAL A 124 -9.63 -23.82 -16.73
CA VAL A 124 -9.51 -24.60 -15.47
C VAL A 124 -8.06 -24.59 -14.98
N ARG A 125 -7.10 -24.84 -15.87
CA ARG A 125 -5.67 -24.90 -15.54
C ARG A 125 -5.13 -23.57 -14.99
N ARG A 126 -5.70 -22.43 -15.42
CA ARG A 126 -5.33 -21.12 -14.86
C ARG A 126 -5.92 -20.91 -13.46
N ARG A 127 -7.16 -21.34 -13.24
CA ARG A 127 -7.80 -21.25 -11.90
C ARG A 127 -7.08 -22.12 -10.87
N GLU A 128 -6.60 -23.29 -11.28
CA GLU A 128 -5.83 -24.21 -10.43
C GLU A 128 -4.47 -23.65 -9.97
N LEU A 129 -3.99 -22.56 -10.58
CA LEU A 129 -2.80 -21.87 -10.09
C LEU A 129 -3.09 -21.02 -8.84
N SER A 130 -4.33 -20.59 -8.63
CA SER A 130 -4.77 -19.88 -7.42
C SER A 130 -4.93 -20.88 -6.28
N THR A 131 -3.82 -21.17 -5.60
CA THR A 131 -3.78 -22.05 -4.42
C THR A 131 -2.97 -21.41 -3.31
N LEU A 132 -3.27 -21.76 -2.07
CA LEU A 132 -2.52 -21.28 -0.91
C LEU A 132 -1.03 -21.61 -1.01
N LYS A 133 -0.67 -22.79 -1.55
CA LYS A 133 0.71 -23.21 -1.76
C LYS A 133 1.46 -22.23 -2.67
N ASN A 134 0.84 -21.83 -3.79
CA ASN A 134 1.43 -20.86 -4.70
C ASN A 134 1.43 -19.45 -4.11
N ALA A 135 0.42 -19.10 -3.31
CA ALA A 135 0.40 -17.83 -2.59
C ALA A 135 1.56 -17.69 -1.61
N TYR A 136 1.82 -18.71 -0.77
CA TYR A 136 2.97 -18.73 0.14
C TYR A 136 4.30 -18.66 -0.62
N ARG A 137 4.44 -19.38 -1.73
CA ARG A 137 5.63 -19.28 -2.60
C ARG A 137 5.83 -17.85 -3.14
N GLY A 138 4.75 -17.23 -3.63
CA GLY A 138 4.78 -15.84 -4.09
C GLY A 138 5.20 -14.86 -3.00
N ILE A 139 4.63 -15.00 -1.79
CA ILE A 139 5.00 -14.18 -0.62
C ILE A 139 6.49 -14.31 -0.31
N MET A 140 7.02 -15.54 -0.25
CA MET A 140 8.44 -15.77 0.05
C MET A 140 9.35 -15.17 -1.02
N ILE A 141 9.02 -15.32 -2.30
CA ILE A 141 9.76 -14.72 -3.41
C ILE A 141 9.74 -13.18 -3.27
N THR A 142 8.59 -12.58 -2.99
CA THR A 142 8.46 -11.12 -2.81
C THR A 142 9.30 -10.62 -1.63
N ILE A 143 9.33 -11.33 -0.51
CA ILE A 143 10.14 -10.96 0.65
C ILE A 143 11.64 -10.99 0.30
N ILE A 144 12.11 -12.10 -0.27
CA ILE A 144 13.51 -12.27 -0.67
C ILE A 144 13.91 -11.21 -1.70
N PHE A 145 13.09 -11.02 -2.74
CA PHE A 145 13.29 -9.98 -3.75
C PHE A 145 13.41 -8.58 -3.13
N SER A 146 12.52 -8.24 -2.18
CA SER A 146 12.53 -6.93 -1.52
C SER A 146 13.78 -6.72 -0.67
N ILE A 147 14.21 -7.75 0.06
CA ILE A 147 15.44 -7.70 0.88
C ILE A 147 16.67 -7.49 0.00
N ILE A 148 16.79 -8.25 -1.09
CA ILE A 148 17.92 -8.13 -2.03
C ILE A 148 17.92 -6.74 -2.65
N LEU A 149 16.78 -6.30 -3.18
CA LEU A 149 16.64 -5.02 -3.87
C LEU A 149 17.07 -3.83 -3.01
N TYR A 150 16.72 -3.85 -1.71
CA TYR A 150 17.01 -2.74 -0.80
C TYR A 150 18.22 -2.96 0.11
N SER A 151 18.94 -4.08 -0.03
CA SER A 151 20.21 -4.31 0.67
C SER A 151 21.26 -3.19 0.46
N PRO A 152 21.36 -2.51 -0.71
CA PRO A 152 22.31 -1.41 -0.87
C PRO A 152 22.07 -0.23 0.07
N VAL A 153 20.90 -0.12 0.71
CA VAL A 153 20.60 0.93 1.70
C VAL A 153 21.63 0.96 2.83
N PHE A 154 22.15 -0.20 3.27
CA PHE A 154 23.15 -0.27 4.34
C PHE A 154 24.47 0.42 4.00
N TYR A 155 24.83 0.46 2.71
CA TYR A 155 26.01 1.16 2.22
C TYR A 155 25.68 2.59 1.75
N CYS A 156 24.51 2.77 1.16
CA CYS A 156 24.15 4.01 0.49
C CYS A 156 23.56 5.09 1.40
N HIS A 157 22.95 4.77 2.53
CA HIS A 157 22.38 5.76 3.45
C HIS A 157 23.37 6.15 4.53
N GLU A 158 23.39 7.42 4.92
CA GLU A 158 24.19 7.92 6.03
C GLU A 158 23.40 8.97 6.83
N ALA A 159 23.73 9.13 8.11
CA ALA A 159 23.15 10.13 9.00
C ALA A 159 23.92 11.47 8.90
N ASN A 160 23.37 12.54 9.49
CA ASN A 160 23.98 13.89 9.54
C ASN A 160 24.29 14.55 8.19
N LEU A 161 23.54 14.23 7.13
CA LEU A 161 23.70 14.90 5.83
C LEU A 161 23.12 16.33 5.85
N ILE A 162 23.92 17.31 5.40
CA ILE A 162 23.55 18.74 5.38
C ILE A 162 22.99 19.14 4.01
N ASN A 163 23.51 18.56 2.92
CA ASN A 163 23.13 18.87 1.53
C ASN A 163 22.13 17.85 0.96
N ALA A 164 21.16 17.43 1.78
CA ALA A 164 20.14 16.46 1.41
C ALA A 164 18.76 16.90 1.92
N PRO A 165 17.65 16.45 1.27
CA PRO A 165 16.29 16.78 1.72
C PRO A 165 15.99 16.31 3.15
N LEU A 166 16.73 15.30 3.64
CA LEU A 166 16.64 14.72 4.97
C LEU A 166 18.05 14.48 5.51
N LYS A 167 18.21 14.58 6.84
CA LYS A 167 19.50 14.32 7.51
C LYS A 167 19.93 12.85 7.42
N CYS A 168 18.97 11.93 7.36
CA CYS A 168 19.18 10.52 7.03
C CYS A 168 18.76 10.29 5.57
N TYR A 169 19.72 10.16 4.67
CA TYR A 169 19.48 10.04 3.23
C TYR A 169 20.63 9.34 2.50
N SER A 170 20.46 9.08 1.20
CA SER A 170 21.52 8.53 0.36
C SER A 170 22.70 9.52 0.23
N GLN A 171 23.91 9.07 0.56
CA GLN A 171 25.10 9.92 0.66
C GLN A 171 25.64 10.39 -0.70
N THR A 172 25.74 9.50 -1.69
CA THR A 172 26.29 9.82 -3.02
C THR A 172 25.19 9.94 -4.08
N ILE A 173 25.43 10.71 -5.15
CA ILE A 173 24.54 10.83 -6.31
C ILE A 173 24.18 9.46 -6.93
N PRO A 174 25.14 8.56 -7.23
CA PRO A 174 24.79 7.24 -7.77
C PRO A 174 23.93 6.41 -6.81
N CYS A 175 24.18 6.48 -5.50
CA CYS A 175 23.32 5.84 -4.50
C CYS A 175 21.90 6.44 -4.44
N ARG A 176 21.77 7.76 -4.61
CA ARG A 176 20.46 8.44 -4.71
C ARG A 176 19.72 7.95 -5.95
N LEU A 177 20.39 7.97 -7.11
CA LEU A 177 19.79 7.55 -8.37
C LEU A 177 19.36 6.08 -8.34
N LEU A 178 20.21 5.18 -7.83
CA LEU A 178 19.88 3.76 -7.68
C LEU A 178 18.64 3.57 -6.79
N ASN A 179 18.59 4.20 -5.61
CA ASN A 179 17.47 4.07 -4.69
C ASN A 179 16.18 4.69 -5.24
N ASP A 180 16.28 5.84 -5.89
CA ASP A 180 15.13 6.59 -6.40
C ASP A 180 14.54 5.92 -7.64
N LEU A 181 15.37 5.44 -8.56
CA LEU A 181 14.93 4.63 -9.69
C LEU A 181 14.35 3.29 -9.25
N SER A 182 14.99 2.60 -8.30
CA SER A 182 14.46 1.34 -7.76
C SER A 182 13.09 1.55 -7.13
N TYR A 183 12.93 2.61 -6.34
CA TYR A 183 11.65 2.96 -5.74
C TYR A 183 10.59 3.33 -6.80
N ALA A 184 10.93 4.22 -7.74
CA ALA A 184 9.99 4.67 -8.77
C ALA A 184 9.57 3.50 -9.69
N CYS A 185 10.53 2.76 -10.23
CA CYS A 185 10.26 1.70 -11.20
C CYS A 185 9.73 0.43 -10.53
N LEU A 186 10.42 -0.10 -9.51
CA LEU A 186 10.14 -1.44 -8.99
C LEU A 186 9.11 -1.45 -7.86
N THR A 187 8.98 -0.38 -7.07
CA THR A 187 7.99 -0.33 -5.99
C THR A 187 6.67 0.31 -6.42
N ILE A 188 6.72 1.28 -7.34
CA ILE A 188 5.53 2.04 -7.76
C ILE A 188 5.07 1.63 -9.15
N LEU A 189 5.84 1.93 -10.20
CA LEU A 189 5.38 1.80 -11.58
C LEU A 189 5.08 0.35 -11.97
N PHE A 190 5.98 -0.59 -11.71
CA PHE A 190 5.78 -1.99 -12.11
C PHE A 190 4.57 -2.61 -11.42
N PRO A 191 4.46 -2.63 -10.07
CA PRO A 191 3.27 -3.14 -9.41
C PRO A 191 1.98 -2.47 -9.90
N MET A 192 2.00 -1.15 -10.11
CA MET A 192 0.84 -0.41 -10.60
C MET A 192 0.41 -0.79 -12.02
N ILE A 193 1.36 -0.88 -12.95
CA ILE A 193 1.11 -1.29 -14.34
C ILE A 193 0.55 -2.72 -14.36
N PHE A 194 1.17 -3.64 -13.61
CA PHE A 194 0.68 -5.02 -13.53
C PHE A 194 -0.69 -5.11 -12.86
N MET A 195 -0.92 -4.37 -11.77
CA MET A 195 -2.24 -4.29 -11.13
C MET A 195 -3.31 -3.78 -12.10
N LEU A 196 -3.01 -2.75 -12.89
CA LEU A 196 -3.93 -2.24 -13.90
C LEU A 196 -4.20 -3.27 -14.99
N ILE A 197 -3.16 -3.90 -15.55
CA ILE A 197 -3.31 -4.92 -16.60
C ILE A 197 -4.15 -6.09 -16.10
N PHE A 198 -3.77 -6.72 -14.98
CA PHE A 198 -4.50 -7.87 -14.44
C PHE A 198 -5.89 -7.47 -13.92
N GLY A 199 -6.05 -6.25 -13.42
CA GLY A 199 -7.34 -5.67 -13.08
C GLY A 199 -8.27 -5.59 -14.30
N LEU A 200 -7.82 -4.98 -15.40
CA LEU A 200 -8.59 -4.89 -16.65
C LEU A 200 -8.90 -6.27 -17.24
N MET A 201 -7.95 -7.21 -17.20
CA MET A 201 -8.18 -8.59 -17.64
C MET A 201 -9.23 -9.30 -16.77
N THR A 202 -9.26 -9.03 -15.47
CA THR A 202 -10.28 -9.54 -14.55
C THR A 202 -11.67 -9.02 -14.94
N ILE A 203 -11.79 -7.71 -15.22
CA ILE A 203 -13.05 -7.10 -15.70
C ILE A 203 -13.51 -7.77 -16.99
N HIS A 204 -12.61 -7.91 -17.96
CA HIS A 204 -12.92 -8.51 -19.25
C HIS A 204 -13.49 -9.93 -19.08
N ASN A 205 -12.86 -10.74 -18.23
CA ASN A 205 -13.33 -12.09 -17.94
C ASN A 205 -14.69 -12.11 -17.25
N ILE A 206 -14.92 -11.25 -16.24
CA ILE A 206 -16.18 -11.16 -15.52
C ILE A 206 -17.33 -10.73 -16.45
N ASN A 207 -17.11 -9.72 -17.29
CA ASN A 207 -18.11 -9.23 -18.25
C ASN A 207 -18.49 -10.32 -19.27
N LYS A 208 -17.51 -11.08 -19.75
CA LYS A 208 -17.74 -12.21 -20.66
C LYS A 208 -18.59 -13.32 -20.01
N VAL A 209 -18.36 -13.60 -18.72
CA VAL A 209 -19.17 -14.58 -17.97
C VAL A 209 -20.59 -14.05 -17.73
N LYS A 210 -20.74 -12.77 -17.39
CA LYS A 210 -22.05 -12.14 -17.17
C LYS A 210 -22.90 -12.20 -18.44
N ASN A 211 -22.38 -11.74 -19.58
CA ASN A 211 -23.12 -11.69 -20.84
C ASN A 211 -23.60 -13.06 -21.31
N ARG A 212 -22.86 -14.14 -21.03
CA ARG A 212 -23.29 -15.50 -21.36
C ARG A 212 -24.47 -15.98 -20.52
N ILE A 213 -24.45 -15.71 -19.22
CA ILE A 213 -25.52 -16.14 -18.32
C ILE A 213 -26.83 -15.44 -18.65
N TYR A 214 -26.79 -14.13 -18.89
CA TYR A 214 -27.97 -13.39 -19.36
C TYR A 214 -28.47 -13.90 -20.72
N GLY A 215 -27.57 -14.30 -21.63
CA GLY A 215 -27.94 -14.93 -22.90
C GLY A 215 -28.56 -16.33 -22.75
N THR A 216 -28.16 -17.12 -21.74
CA THR A 216 -28.72 -18.46 -21.49
C THR A 216 -30.04 -18.39 -20.72
N SER A 217 -30.20 -17.46 -19.78
CA SER A 217 -31.44 -17.29 -19.01
C SER A 217 -32.62 -16.74 -19.81
N ILE A 218 -32.38 -16.14 -20.99
CA ILE A 218 -33.46 -15.75 -21.92
C ILE A 218 -33.94 -16.95 -22.77
N ILE A 219 -33.11 -17.99 -22.92
CA ILE A 219 -33.44 -19.17 -23.75
C ILE A 219 -34.14 -20.28 -22.93
N GLU A 220 -33.93 -20.34 -21.61
CA GLU A 220 -34.63 -21.28 -20.72
C GLU A 220 -35.94 -20.69 -20.13
N LEU A 221 -36.93 -20.45 -21.00
CA LEU A 221 -38.34 -20.37 -20.64
C LEU A 221 -39.03 -21.66 -21.10
N LYS A 222 -38.87 -22.74 -20.32
CA LYS A 222 -39.84 -23.86 -20.32
C LYS A 222 -39.99 -24.37 -18.89
N PRO A 223 -41.21 -24.40 -18.33
CA PRO A 223 -41.43 -24.77 -16.93
C PRO A 223 -41.53 -26.29 -16.79
N MET A 224 -41.02 -26.85 -15.69
CA MET A 224 -41.64 -27.93 -14.91
C MET A 224 -40.70 -28.48 -13.84
N GLY A 225 -41.22 -28.65 -12.62
CA GLY A 225 -40.67 -29.57 -11.63
C GLY A 225 -40.43 -28.94 -10.26
N ASN A 226 -41.38 -29.15 -9.35
CA ASN A 226 -41.23 -28.88 -7.93
C ASN A 226 -40.17 -29.80 -7.33
N THR A 227 -38.97 -29.29 -7.07
CA THR A 227 -37.99 -29.97 -6.22
C THR A 227 -37.44 -28.95 -5.22
N SER A 228 -37.67 -29.24 -3.94
CA SER A 228 -37.21 -28.45 -2.79
C SER A 228 -35.71 -28.16 -2.89
N ILE A 229 -35.38 -26.90 -3.14
CA ILE A 229 -34.01 -26.40 -3.20
C ILE A 229 -33.48 -26.33 -1.77
N LEU A 230 -32.65 -27.29 -1.40
CA LEU A 230 -31.68 -27.15 -0.32
C LEU A 230 -30.84 -25.90 -0.63
N GLU A 231 -30.98 -24.85 0.18
CA GLU A 231 -30.25 -23.58 0.05
C GLU A 231 -28.74 -23.80 0.17
N GLN A 232 -28.11 -24.24 -0.92
CA GLN A 232 -26.68 -24.07 -1.09
C GLN A 232 -26.40 -22.59 -1.34
N PRO A 233 -25.33 -22.02 -0.76
CA PRO A 233 -24.99 -20.61 -0.94
C PRO A 233 -24.81 -20.33 -2.43
N THR A 234 -25.78 -19.61 -2.98
CA THR A 234 -25.98 -19.44 -4.41
C THR A 234 -24.73 -18.93 -5.12
N GLN A 235 -24.45 -19.43 -6.33
CA GLN A 235 -23.37 -18.99 -7.22
C GLN A 235 -23.40 -17.45 -7.48
N SER A 236 -24.57 -16.83 -7.26
CA SER A 236 -24.83 -15.39 -7.19
C SER A 236 -24.06 -14.68 -6.07
N SER A 237 -24.01 -15.24 -4.86
CA SER A 237 -23.33 -14.67 -3.69
C SER A 237 -21.80 -14.64 -3.87
N LYS A 238 -21.21 -15.73 -4.40
CA LYS A 238 -19.78 -15.77 -4.74
C LYS A 238 -19.41 -14.74 -5.82
N LYS A 239 -20.24 -14.56 -6.85
CA LYS A 239 -20.04 -13.54 -7.90
C LYS A 239 -20.13 -12.10 -7.37
N LYS A 240 -21.05 -11.83 -6.44
CA LYS A 240 -21.15 -10.51 -5.78
C LYS A 240 -19.94 -10.21 -4.90
N LEU A 241 -19.36 -11.23 -4.25
CA LEU A 241 -18.11 -11.10 -3.49
C LEU A 241 -16.91 -10.77 -4.38
N ASP A 242 -16.75 -11.47 -5.51
CA ASP A 242 -15.62 -11.25 -6.44
C ASP A 242 -15.69 -9.87 -7.11
N SER A 243 -16.88 -9.41 -7.49
CA SER A 243 -17.05 -8.07 -8.08
C SER A 243 -16.74 -6.94 -7.08
N ARG A 244 -17.01 -7.15 -5.79
CA ARG A 244 -16.72 -6.16 -4.73
C ARG A 244 -15.23 -6.12 -4.39
N LEU A 245 -14.57 -7.29 -4.31
CA LEU A 245 -13.12 -7.38 -4.13
C LEU A 245 -12.36 -6.76 -5.31
N PHE A 246 -12.89 -6.90 -6.53
CA PHE A 246 -12.36 -6.21 -7.71
C PHE A 246 -12.49 -4.68 -7.59
N PHE A 247 -13.68 -4.17 -7.25
CA PHE A 247 -13.91 -2.72 -7.09
C PHE A 247 -13.00 -2.11 -6.02
N MET A 248 -12.78 -2.86 -4.93
CA MET A 248 -11.84 -2.52 -3.88
C MET A 248 -10.40 -2.38 -4.40
N LEU A 249 -9.93 -3.32 -5.23
CA LEU A 249 -8.61 -3.25 -5.87
C LEU A 249 -8.49 -2.07 -6.83
N PHE A 250 -9.55 -1.75 -7.57
CA PHE A 250 -9.56 -0.61 -8.51
C PHE A 250 -9.44 0.73 -7.78
N ILE A 251 -10.22 0.95 -6.72
CA ILE A 251 -10.10 2.14 -5.86
C ILE A 251 -8.70 2.21 -5.25
N GLN A 252 -8.18 1.08 -4.78
CA GLN A 252 -6.84 1.01 -4.21
C GLN A 252 -5.77 1.41 -5.22
N ILE A 253 -5.87 1.00 -6.49
CA ILE A 253 -4.93 1.41 -7.55
C ILE A 253 -4.97 2.93 -7.73
N ILE A 254 -6.16 3.53 -7.88
CA ILE A 254 -6.30 4.98 -8.12
C ILE A 254 -5.70 5.78 -6.95
N LEU A 255 -6.08 5.44 -5.72
CA LEU A 255 -5.62 6.14 -4.52
C LEU A 255 -4.11 5.96 -4.30
N LEU A 256 -3.59 4.76 -4.55
CA LEU A 256 -2.15 4.51 -4.49
C LEU A 256 -1.42 5.39 -5.52
N SER A 257 -1.88 5.42 -6.78
CA SER A 257 -1.30 6.23 -7.84
C SER A 257 -1.25 7.72 -7.47
N LEU A 258 -2.38 8.28 -7.03
CA LEU A 258 -2.48 9.69 -6.64
C LEU A 258 -1.57 10.03 -5.47
N CYS A 259 -1.40 9.10 -4.51
CA CYS A 259 -0.63 9.37 -3.30
C CYS A 259 0.87 9.05 -3.45
N THR A 260 1.29 8.15 -4.33
CA THR A 260 2.70 7.69 -4.43
C THR A 260 3.48 8.23 -5.63
N LEU A 261 2.83 8.47 -6.78
CA LEU A 261 3.52 9.01 -7.96
C LEU A 261 4.15 10.40 -7.73
N PRO A 262 3.48 11.36 -7.06
CA PRO A 262 4.09 12.66 -6.80
C PRO A 262 5.41 12.55 -6.03
N GLN A 263 5.49 11.61 -5.08
CA GLN A 263 6.72 11.38 -4.33
C GLN A 263 7.83 10.81 -5.22
N ALA A 264 7.52 9.84 -6.10
CA ALA A 264 8.51 9.27 -7.01
C ALA A 264 9.11 10.34 -7.93
N ILE A 265 8.26 11.19 -8.49
CA ILE A 265 8.66 12.31 -9.35
C ILE A 265 9.53 13.29 -8.56
N GLN A 266 9.10 13.68 -7.36
CA GLN A 266 9.86 14.65 -6.54
C GLN A 266 11.24 14.11 -6.11
N LYS A 267 11.36 12.82 -5.80
CA LYS A 267 12.66 12.21 -5.48
C LYS A 267 13.61 12.27 -6.68
N LEU A 268 13.15 11.85 -7.86
CA LEU A 268 13.93 11.93 -9.09
C LEU A 268 14.30 13.37 -9.45
N TYR A 269 13.36 14.29 -9.34
CA TYR A 269 13.61 15.73 -9.52
C TYR A 269 14.73 16.23 -8.60
N SER A 270 14.66 15.91 -7.30
CA SER A 270 15.66 16.33 -6.31
C SER A 270 17.05 15.72 -6.53
N THR A 271 17.11 14.55 -7.18
CA THR A 271 18.36 13.85 -7.48
C THR A 271 19.00 14.32 -8.80
N LEU A 272 18.18 14.64 -9.81
CA LEU A 272 18.64 15.07 -11.13
C LEU A 272 19.01 16.56 -11.21
N LEU A 273 18.25 17.42 -10.53
CA LEU A 273 18.57 18.84 -10.45
C LEU A 273 19.36 19.11 -9.16
N SER A 274 20.69 19.13 -9.29
CA SER A 274 21.61 19.47 -8.19
C SER A 274 21.25 20.82 -7.57
N ASN A 275 21.60 21.00 -6.30
CA ASN A 275 21.30 22.23 -5.55
C ASN A 275 22.19 23.42 -5.96
N ASP A 276 23.01 23.28 -6.99
CA ASP A 276 23.95 24.32 -7.42
C ASP A 276 23.16 25.53 -7.94
N GLY A 277 23.26 26.64 -7.21
CA GLY A 277 22.58 27.90 -7.55
C GLY A 277 21.13 28.05 -7.08
N LYS A 278 20.59 27.12 -6.27
CA LYS A 278 19.23 27.29 -5.69
C LYS A 278 19.23 28.29 -4.53
N THR A 279 18.33 29.27 -4.58
CA THR A 279 18.07 30.19 -3.47
C THR A 279 17.54 29.43 -2.24
N GLN A 280 17.87 29.90 -1.03
CA GLN A 280 17.40 29.32 0.24
C GLN A 280 15.87 29.20 0.32
N LEU A 281 15.13 30.17 -0.24
CA LEU A 281 13.67 30.11 -0.36
C LEU A 281 13.18 28.91 -1.17
N ARG A 282 13.83 28.63 -2.31
CA ARG A 282 13.48 27.51 -3.17
C ARG A 282 13.75 26.17 -2.48
N ILE A 283 14.86 26.07 -1.74
CA ILE A 283 15.18 24.88 -0.94
C ILE A 283 14.11 24.63 0.12
N ALA A 284 13.64 25.67 0.82
CA ALA A 284 12.59 25.56 1.82
C ALA A 284 11.26 25.04 1.22
N ILE A 285 10.87 25.56 0.05
CA ILE A 285 9.67 25.13 -0.69
C ILE A 285 9.81 23.68 -1.17
N GLU A 286 10.93 23.33 -1.80
CA GLU A 286 11.18 21.97 -2.30
C GLU A 286 11.18 20.95 -1.16
N ASN A 287 11.75 21.30 0.01
CA ASN A 287 11.70 20.47 1.20
C ASN A 287 10.28 20.32 1.76
N PHE A 288 9.46 21.37 1.75
CA PHE A 288 8.06 21.30 2.14
C PHE A 288 7.29 20.33 1.22
N ILE A 289 7.41 20.49 -0.10
CA ILE A 289 6.76 19.63 -1.10
C ILE A 289 7.21 18.17 -0.93
N PHE A 290 8.51 17.94 -0.75
CA PHE A 290 9.05 16.60 -0.51
C PHE A 290 8.42 15.95 0.74
N ASN A 291 8.34 16.68 1.85
CA ASN A 291 7.74 16.16 3.07
C ASN A 291 6.23 15.91 2.92
N LEU A 292 5.50 16.80 2.24
CA LEU A 292 4.08 16.63 1.98
C LEU A 292 3.80 15.36 1.16
N PHE A 293 4.51 15.16 0.04
CA PHE A 293 4.35 13.97 -0.79
C PHE A 293 4.80 12.69 -0.08
N LEU A 294 5.83 12.78 0.76
CA LEU A 294 6.22 11.67 1.61
C LEU A 294 5.10 11.30 2.62
N LEU A 295 4.43 12.28 3.23
CA LEU A 295 3.27 12.02 4.11
C LEU A 295 2.11 11.39 3.33
N MET A 296 1.84 11.84 2.10
CA MET A 296 0.82 11.22 1.23
C MET A 296 1.08 9.73 1.01
N THR A 297 2.34 9.31 0.86
CA THR A 297 2.64 7.87 0.75
C THR A 297 2.32 7.09 2.00
N TYR A 298 2.60 7.62 3.19
CA TYR A 298 2.21 6.96 4.44
C TYR A 298 0.70 6.89 4.59
N PHE A 299 0.00 7.93 4.17
CA PHE A 299 -1.46 7.94 4.14
C PHE A 299 -1.99 6.80 3.25
N ALA A 300 -1.41 6.58 2.06
CA ALA A 300 -1.75 5.47 1.19
C ALA A 300 -1.55 4.08 1.85
N HIS A 301 -0.53 3.91 2.69
CA HIS A 301 -0.31 2.68 3.46
C HIS A 301 -1.30 2.51 4.63
N GLY A 302 -1.94 3.59 5.10
CA GLY A 302 -2.97 3.56 6.15
C GLY A 302 -4.39 3.35 5.63
N MET A 303 -4.66 3.68 4.37
CA MET A 303 -5.97 3.56 3.73
C MET A 303 -6.56 2.14 3.55
N PRO A 304 -5.78 1.05 3.36
CA PRO A 304 -6.33 -0.22 2.87
C PRO A 304 -7.54 -0.72 3.66
N PHE A 305 -7.49 -0.70 4.99
CA PHE A 305 -8.63 -1.12 5.83
C PHE A 305 -9.91 -0.32 5.57
N TYR A 306 -9.80 1.00 5.43
CA TYR A 306 -10.95 1.86 5.20
C TYR A 306 -11.55 1.61 3.82
N ILE A 307 -10.69 1.42 2.80
CA ILE A 307 -11.12 1.01 1.46
C ILE A 307 -11.84 -0.35 1.54
N TYR A 308 -11.29 -1.30 2.28
CA TYR A 308 -11.81 -2.67 2.36
C TYR A 308 -13.13 -2.73 3.12
N THR A 309 -13.28 -1.93 4.17
CA THR A 309 -14.49 -1.86 4.99
C THR A 309 -15.61 -1.07 4.30
N LEU A 310 -15.26 0.02 3.62
CA LEU A 310 -16.24 0.85 2.89
C LEU A 310 -16.66 0.19 1.57
N SER A 311 -15.70 -0.32 0.80
CA SER A 311 -15.91 -0.83 -0.57
C SER A 311 -16.08 -2.35 -0.66
N GLY A 312 -15.52 -3.12 0.27
CA GLY A 312 -15.65 -4.59 0.33
C GLY A 312 -17.03 -5.09 0.77
N GLY A 313 -17.94 -4.18 1.15
CA GLY A 313 -19.35 -4.44 1.41
C GLY A 313 -19.62 -5.24 2.69
N THR A 314 -20.79 -5.89 2.73
CA THR A 314 -21.31 -6.58 3.92
C THR A 314 -20.42 -7.69 4.46
N VAL A 315 -19.56 -8.31 3.65
CA VAL A 315 -18.73 -9.45 4.10
C VAL A 315 -17.66 -9.01 5.10
N PHE A 316 -16.93 -7.93 4.81
CA PHE A 316 -15.92 -7.41 5.72
C PHE A 316 -16.57 -6.78 6.96
N ARG A 317 -17.69 -6.07 6.78
CA ARG A 317 -18.48 -5.50 7.89
C ARG A 317 -19.08 -6.58 8.80
N ASN A 318 -19.58 -7.68 8.24
CA ASN A 318 -20.12 -8.80 9.01
C ASN A 318 -19.01 -9.58 9.71
N ALA A 319 -17.85 -9.77 9.08
CA ALA A 319 -16.69 -10.39 9.72
C ALA A 319 -16.17 -9.55 10.90
N LEU A 320 -16.18 -8.22 10.77
CA LEU A 320 -15.87 -7.30 11.86
C LEU A 320 -16.93 -7.36 12.97
N LYS A 321 -18.22 -7.33 12.62
CA LYS A 321 -19.32 -7.42 13.58
C LYS A 321 -19.26 -8.73 14.37
N HIS A 322 -19.09 -9.86 13.68
CA HIS A 322 -18.97 -11.17 14.33
C HIS A 322 -17.74 -11.26 15.24
N TYR A 323 -16.63 -10.60 14.88
CA TYR A 323 -15.46 -10.52 15.76
C TYR A 323 -15.74 -9.73 17.04
N ILE A 324 -16.41 -8.58 16.93
CA ILE A 324 -16.79 -7.74 18.06
C ILE A 324 -17.78 -8.50 18.96
N GLU A 325 -18.80 -9.14 18.39
CA GLU A 325 -19.77 -9.97 19.12
C GLU A 325 -19.08 -11.13 19.87
N LYS A 326 -18.12 -11.80 19.22
CA LYS A 326 -17.35 -12.88 19.85
C LYS A 326 -16.47 -12.39 20.99
N ILE A 327 -15.89 -11.19 20.89
CA ILE A 327 -15.14 -10.58 22.00
C ILE A 327 -16.10 -10.23 23.14
N TYR A 328 -17.22 -9.58 22.82
CA TYR A 328 -18.22 -9.19 23.81
C TYR A 328 -18.66 -10.40 24.64
N HIS A 329 -19.09 -11.49 23.99
CA HIS A 329 -19.49 -12.73 24.66
C HIS A 329 -18.38 -13.46 25.43
N ARG A 330 -17.11 -13.12 25.20
CA ARG A 330 -15.98 -13.73 25.92
C ARG A 330 -15.61 -12.94 27.18
N PHE A 331 -15.98 -11.68 27.26
CA PHE A 331 -15.61 -10.77 28.34
C PHE A 331 -16.79 -10.27 29.18
N PHE A 332 -18.02 -10.34 28.65
CA PHE A 332 -19.28 -10.04 29.32
C PHE A 332 -20.25 -11.20 29.15
#